data_AF-A0A356UB48-F1
#
_entry.id   AF-A0A356UB48-F1
#
_cell.length_a   1.000
_cell.length_b   1.000
_cell.length_c   1.000
_cell.angle_alpha   90.00
_cell.angle_beta   90.00
_cell.angle_gamma   90.00
#
_symmetry.space_group_name_H-M   'P 1'
#
loop_
_entity.id
_entity.type
_entity.pdbx_description
1 polymer ?
#
loop_
_entity_poly.entity_id
_entity_poly.type
_entity_poly.pdbx_seq_one_letter_code
_entity_poly.pdbx_strand_id
1 'polypeptide(L)'
;MEKVRVEFINTCSCCDGYGDVLRDLAAKHPQQIDLKIYYMGKDFDYLPKYGPISRGTLIINEKERFDELNRRVIEGAVKVALDKIND
;
A
#
# COMPACT_ATOMS: atom_id res chain seq x y z
N MET A 1 -16.28 3.77 -11.52
CA MET A 1 -16.00 3.18 -10.20
C MET A 1 -14.63 3.64 -9.80
N GLU A 2 -14.56 4.44 -8.73
CA GLU A 2 -13.29 4.90 -8.19
C GLU A 2 -12.64 3.72 -7.45
N LYS A 3 -11.39 3.39 -7.81
CA LYS A 3 -10.63 2.34 -7.13
C LYS A 3 -9.74 2.98 -6.07
N VAL A 4 -9.63 2.33 -4.92
CA VAL A 4 -8.62 2.67 -3.92
C VAL A 4 -7.25 2.30 -4.46
N ARG A 5 -6.38 3.30 -4.65
CA ARG A 5 -4.97 3.07 -4.97
C ARG A 5 -4.24 2.74 -3.68
N VAL A 6 -3.61 1.57 -3.65
CA VAL A 6 -2.81 1.12 -2.52
C VAL A 6 -1.39 0.91 -3.01
N GLU A 7 -0.48 1.76 -2.55
CA GLU A 7 0.93 1.75 -2.92
C GLU A 7 1.76 1.31 -1.72
N PHE A 8 2.59 0.29 -1.88
CA PHE A 8 3.46 -0.18 -0.80
C PHE A 8 4.92 -0.13 -1.23
N ILE A 9 5.73 0.58 -0.47
CA ILE A 9 7.17 0.73 -0.71
C ILE A 9 7.88 -0.22 0.25
N ASN A 10 8.37 -1.32 -0.29
CA ASN A 10 9.13 -2.32 0.43
C ASN A 10 10.61 -1.93 0.46
N THR A 11 11.13 -1.62 1.65
CA THR A 11 12.55 -1.26 1.86
C THR A 11 13.38 -2.39 2.49
N CYS A 12 12.76 -3.52 2.84
CA CYS A 12 13.42 -4.57 3.61
C CYS A 12 12.96 -5.97 3.17
N SER A 13 13.88 -6.91 2.94
CA SER A 13 13.49 -8.29 2.60
C SER A 13 12.65 -8.99 3.69
N CYS A 14 12.65 -8.48 4.92
CA CYS A 14 11.76 -8.96 6.00
C CYS A 14 10.30 -8.48 5.87
N CYS A 15 10.05 -7.51 5.00
CA CYS A 15 8.75 -6.84 4.87
C CYS A 15 7.84 -7.54 3.84
N ASP A 16 8.29 -8.65 3.23
CA ASP A 16 7.52 -9.41 2.24
C ASP A 16 6.16 -9.90 2.78
N GLY A 17 6.08 -10.19 4.08
CA GLY A 17 4.81 -10.57 4.71
C GLY A 17 3.71 -9.50 4.59
N TYR A 18 4.06 -8.21 4.52
CA TYR A 18 3.07 -7.15 4.28
C TYR A 18 2.66 -7.08 2.82
N GLY A 19 3.60 -7.30 1.90
CA GLY A 19 3.32 -7.37 0.46
C GLY A 19 2.35 -8.51 0.12
N ASP A 20 2.52 -9.68 0.74
CA ASP A 20 1.62 -10.81 0.54
C ASP A 20 0.20 -10.56 1.08
N VAL A 21 0.07 -9.94 2.26
CA VAL A 21 -1.24 -9.54 2.81
C VAL A 21 -1.95 -8.56 1.88
N LEU A 22 -1.23 -7.58 1.34
CA LEU A 22 -1.78 -6.63 0.38
C LEU A 22 -2.22 -7.31 -0.92
N ARG A 23 -1.43 -8.24 -1.45
CA ARG A 23 -1.79 -9.03 -2.64
C ARG A 23 -3.05 -9.86 -2.42
N ASP A 24 -3.18 -10.52 -1.27
CA ASP A 24 -4.38 -11.27 -0.91
C ASP A 24 -5.62 -10.36 -0.83
N LEU A 25 -5.50 -9.18 -0.21
CA LEU A 25 -6.57 -8.17 -0.15
C LEU A 25 -6.98 -7.68 -1.54
N ALA A 26 -6.00 -7.34 -2.39
CA ALA A 26 -6.26 -6.91 -3.76
C ALA A 26 -6.90 -8.02 -4.60
N ALA A 27 -6.50 -9.27 -4.41
CA ALA A 27 -7.09 -10.43 -5.07
C ALA A 27 -8.55 -10.68 -4.63
N LYS A 28 -8.90 -10.37 -3.38
CA LYS A 28 -10.28 -10.42 -2.87
C LYS A 28 -11.15 -9.27 -3.41
N HIS A 29 -10.55 -8.13 -3.70
CA HIS A 29 -11.25 -6.92 -4.15
C HIS A 29 -10.67 -6.32 -5.45
N PRO A 30 -10.56 -7.07 -6.56
CA PRO A 30 -9.81 -6.65 -7.75
C PRO A 30 -10.46 -5.50 -8.53
N GLN A 31 -11.77 -5.31 -8.35
CA GLN A 31 -12.51 -4.21 -8.95
C GLN A 31 -12.47 -2.92 -8.11
N GLN A 32 -12.05 -3.01 -6.85
CA GLN A 32 -12.06 -1.89 -5.90
C GLN A 32 -10.65 -1.46 -5.47
N ILE A 33 -9.67 -2.36 -5.49
CA ILE A 33 -8.28 -2.08 -5.07
C ILE A 33 -7.38 -2.09 -6.30
N ASP A 34 -6.58 -1.04 -6.44
CA ASP A 34 -5.45 -0.96 -7.37
C ASP A 34 -4.16 -1.03 -6.56
N LEU A 35 -3.55 -2.21 -6.49
CA LEU A 35 -2.35 -2.45 -5.70
C LEU A 35 -1.08 -2.28 -6.53
N LYS A 36 -0.14 -1.51 -6.00
CA LYS A 36 1.20 -1.39 -6.56
C LYS A 36 2.26 -1.53 -5.47
N ILE A 37 3.21 -2.44 -5.68
CA ILE A 37 4.30 -2.69 -4.75
C ILE A 37 5.59 -2.26 -5.41
N TYR A 38 6.33 -1.38 -4.75
CA TYR A 38 7.66 -0.92 -5.14
C TYR A 38 8.70 -1.58 -4.24
N TYR A 39 9.81 -2.00 -4.81
CA TYR A 39 10.94 -2.57 -4.08
C TYR A 39 12.12 -1.61 -4.13
N MET A 40 12.56 -1.13 -2.97
CA MET A 40 13.73 -0.26 -2.88
C MET A 40 14.95 -0.93 -3.49
N GLY A 41 15.63 -0.19 -4.39
CA GLY A 41 16.80 -0.70 -5.13
C GLY A 41 16.46 -1.43 -6.43
N LYS A 42 15.18 -1.72 -6.69
CA LYS A 42 14.67 -2.19 -7.99
C LYS A 42 13.81 -1.13 -8.66
N ASP A 43 12.87 -0.58 -7.91
CA ASP A 43 11.94 0.44 -8.35
C ASP A 43 12.34 1.79 -7.77
N PHE A 44 12.32 2.84 -8.60
CA PHE A 44 12.69 4.20 -8.20
C PHE A 44 11.59 5.23 -8.49
N ASP A 45 10.49 4.82 -9.15
CA ASP A 45 9.36 5.68 -9.52
C ASP A 45 8.65 6.33 -8.33
N TYR A 46 8.78 5.75 -7.14
CA TYR A 46 8.18 6.29 -5.92
C TYR A 46 8.97 7.48 -5.35
N LEU A 47 10.27 7.60 -5.65
CA LEU A 47 11.14 8.67 -5.13
C LEU A 47 10.68 10.08 -5.52
N PRO A 48 10.37 10.40 -6.80
CA PRO A 48 9.89 11.73 -7.15
C PRO A 48 8.53 12.06 -6.54
N LYS A 49 7.72 11.04 -6.18
CA LYS A 49 6.40 11.22 -5.57
C LYS A 49 6.47 11.45 -4.06
N TYR A 50 7.22 10.63 -3.33
CA TYR A 50 7.18 10.57 -1.86
C TYR A 50 8.51 10.89 -1.18
N GLY A 51 9.56 11.12 -1.97
CA GLY A 51 10.90 11.38 -1.47
C GLY A 51 11.61 10.11 -0.97
N PRO A 52 12.74 10.28 -0.26
CA PRO A 52 13.50 9.17 0.29
C PRO A 52 12.72 8.46 1.40
N ILE A 53 12.53 7.16 1.25
CA ILE A 53 11.86 6.28 2.20
C ILE A 53 12.92 5.35 2.81
N SER A 54 12.99 5.29 4.14
CA SER A 54 13.97 4.48 4.88
C SER A 54 13.39 3.21 5.51
N ARG A 55 12.06 3.08 5.54
CA ARG A 55 11.33 1.94 6.13
C ARG A 55 10.10 1.58 5.28
N GLY A 56 9.61 0.35 5.41
CA GLY A 56 8.39 -0.09 4.73
C GLY A 56 7.25 0.90 4.93
N THR A 57 6.71 1.46 3.85
CA THR A 57 5.70 2.52 3.91
C THR A 57 4.51 2.16 3.04
N LEU A 58 3.31 2.23 3.61
CA LEU A 58 2.04 2.06 2.92
C LEU A 58 1.47 3.45 2.60
N ILE A 59 1.02 3.63 1.37
CA ILE A 59 0.39 4.85 0.88
C ILE A 59 -0.96 4.46 0.30
N ILE A 60 -2.02 5.19 0.68
CA ILE A 60 -3.37 4.98 0.17
C ILE A 60 -3.84 6.26 -0.53
N ASN A 61 -4.34 6.11 -1.76
CA ASN A 61 -4.85 7.17 -2.62
C ASN A 61 -3.88 8.35 -2.79
N GLU A 62 -2.57 8.09 -2.73
CA GLU A 62 -1.52 9.12 -2.79
C GLU A 62 -1.66 10.23 -1.73
N LYS A 63 -2.46 9.98 -0.68
CA LYS A 63 -2.82 10.96 0.36
C LYS A 63 -2.49 10.47 1.77
N GLU A 64 -2.93 9.27 2.13
CA GLU A 64 -2.71 8.72 3.47
C GLU A 64 -1.42 7.90 3.47
N ARG A 65 -0.50 8.22 4.38
CA ARG A 65 0.80 7.56 4.50
C ARG A 65 0.94 6.92 5.87
N PHE A 66 1.37 5.67 5.90
CA PHE A 66 1.60 4.88 7.11
C PHE A 66 3.02 4.30 7.07
N ASP A 67 3.85 4.69 8.03
CA ASP A 67 5.24 4.24 8.16
C ASP A 67 5.40 3.14 9.23
N GLU A 68 4.40 2.99 10.12
CA GLU A 68 4.31 1.90 11.08
C GLU A 68 3.35 0.83 10.57
N LEU A 69 3.93 -0.20 9.96
CA LEU A 69 3.17 -1.27 9.34
C LEU A 69 3.04 -2.46 10.27
N ASN A 70 1.79 -2.87 10.47
CA ASN A 70 1.45 -4.18 10.98
C ASN A 70 0.18 -4.64 10.28
N ARG A 71 -0.11 -5.93 10.38
CA ARG A 71 -1.28 -6.54 9.73
C ARG A 71 -2.59 -5.79 10.04
N ARG A 72 -2.81 -5.37 11.28
CA ARG A 72 -4.02 -4.64 11.70
C ARG A 72 -4.12 -3.26 11.07
N VAL A 73 -3.00 -2.52 11.00
CA VAL A 73 -2.94 -1.20 10.38
C VAL A 73 -3.21 -1.30 8.89
N ILE A 74 -2.59 -2.28 8.20
CA ILE A 74 -2.80 -2.50 6.76
C ILE A 74 -4.27 -2.83 6.47
N GLU A 75 -4.82 -3.85 7.13
CA GLU A 75 -6.21 -4.28 6.93
C GLU A 75 -7.19 -3.15 7.28
N GLY A 76 -6.94 -2.42 8.38
CA GLY A 76 -7.76 -1.30 8.81
C GLY A 76 -7.73 -0.13 7.82
N ALA A 77 -6.54 0.29 7.38
CA ALA A 77 -6.37 1.41 6.47
C ALA A 77 -7.01 1.12 5.10
N VAL A 78 -6.83 -0.09 4.56
CA VAL A 78 -7.49 -0.52 3.32
C VAL A 78 -9.01 -0.55 3.49
N LYS A 79 -9.52 -1.09 4.61
CA LYS A 79 -10.97 -1.12 4.87
C LYS A 79 -11.57 0.28 4.96
N VAL A 80 -10.93 1.20 5.69
CA VAL A 80 -11.39 2.59 5.79
C VAL A 80 -11.40 3.27 4.41
N ALA A 81 -10.39 3.03 3.60
CA ALA A 81 -10.34 3.59 2.26
C ALA A 81 -11.41 3.01 1.33
N LEU A 82 -11.71 1.71 1.46
CA LEU A 82 -12.83 1.07 0.77
C LEU A 82 -14.19 1.61 1.24
N ASP A 83 -14.34 1.92 2.52
CA ASP A 83 -15.58 2.50 3.06
C ASP A 83 -15.82 3.90 2.49
N LYS A 84 -14.76 4.74 2.46
CA LYS A 84 -14.79 6.11 1.92
C LYS A 84 -15.16 6.23 0.44
N ILE A 85 -14.94 5.20 -0.38
CA ILE A 85 -15.36 5.21 -1.80
C ILE A 85 -16.80 4.73 -2.01
N ASN A 86 -17.42 4.13 -0.98
CA ASN A 86 -18.80 3.64 -1.01
C ASN A 86 -19.79 4.61 -0.34
N ASP A 87 -19.30 5.64 0.38
CA ASP A 87 -20.06 6.76 0.95
C ASP A 87 -20.24 7.89 -0.08
#